data_AF-A0A955NR14-F1
#
_entry.id   AF-A0A955NR14-F1
#
_cell.length_a   1.000
_cell.length_b   1.000
_cell.length_c   1.000
_cell.angle_alpha   90.00
_cell.angle_beta   90.00
_cell.angle_gamma   90.00
#
_symmetry.space_group_name_H-M   'P 1'
#
loop_
_entity.id
_entity.type
_entity.pdbx_description
1 polymer ?
#
loop_
_entity_poly.entity_id
_entity_poly.type
_entity_poly.pdbx_seq_one_letter_code
_entity_poly.pdbx_strand_id
1 'polypeptide(L)'
;LHPLSRVMAVADVFDAMTSFREYRNPANPDKVLEMLKADSGTAFDGDAVDAFERYYHKSNLGDLIRDRNDEEKAALELARAETG
;
A
#
# COMPACT_ATOMS: atom_id res chain seq x y z
N LEU A 1 -15.97 4.11 -16.99
CA LEU A 1 -15.50 4.18 -15.59
C LEU A 1 -15.35 5.65 -15.20
N HIS A 2 -15.88 6.08 -14.07
CA HIS A 2 -15.75 7.47 -13.60
C HIS A 2 -14.27 7.77 -13.27
N PRO A 3 -13.72 8.97 -13.54
CA PRO A 3 -12.30 9.26 -13.31
C PRO A 3 -11.80 8.94 -11.89
N LEU A 4 -12.62 9.22 -10.88
CA LEU A 4 -12.30 8.88 -9.48
C LEU A 4 -12.20 7.37 -9.24
N SER A 5 -12.98 6.55 -9.96
CA SER A 5 -12.93 5.09 -9.82
C SER A 5 -11.59 4.49 -10.28
N ARG A 6 -10.83 5.20 -11.14
CA ARG A 6 -9.54 4.74 -11.64
C ARG A 6 -8.43 4.91 -10.60
N VAL A 7 -8.36 6.09 -9.96
CA VAL A 7 -7.39 6.37 -8.89
C VAL A 7 -7.69 5.53 -7.65
N MET A 8 -8.97 5.37 -7.30
CA MET A 8 -9.38 4.51 -6.19
C MET A 8 -8.96 3.06 -6.40
N ALA A 9 -9.07 2.53 -7.63
CA ALA A 9 -8.64 1.15 -7.90
C ALA A 9 -7.13 0.94 -7.64
N VAL A 10 -6.29 1.89 -8.04
CA VAL A 10 -4.84 1.83 -7.77
C VAL A 10 -4.56 1.90 -6.27
N ALA A 11 -5.21 2.83 -5.57
CA ALA A 11 -5.06 3.01 -4.12
C ALA A 11 -5.55 1.78 -3.33
N ASP A 12 -6.68 1.20 -3.71
CA ASP A 12 -7.26 0.01 -3.06
C ASP A 12 -6.35 -1.20 -3.23
N VAL A 13 -5.80 -1.43 -4.44
CA VAL A 13 -4.85 -2.53 -4.67
C VAL A 13 -3.57 -2.31 -3.86
N PHE A 14 -3.05 -1.09 -3.86
CA PHE A 14 -1.86 -0.76 -3.09
C PHE A 14 -2.08 -1.01 -1.59
N ASP A 15 -3.16 -0.48 -1.01
CA ASP A 15 -3.50 -0.68 0.40
C ASP A 15 -3.73 -2.15 0.74
N ALA A 16 -4.50 -2.86 -0.10
CA ALA A 16 -4.76 -4.28 0.09
C ALA A 16 -3.48 -5.14 0.08
N MET A 17 -2.42 -4.72 -0.61
CA MET A 17 -1.14 -5.43 -0.62
C MET A 17 -0.21 -5.01 0.52
N THR A 18 -0.22 -3.73 0.89
CA THR A 18 0.78 -3.13 1.79
C THR A 18 0.32 -2.97 3.22
N SER A 19 -0.98 -3.07 3.52
CA SER A 19 -1.48 -2.94 4.89
C SER A 19 -1.24 -4.21 5.71
N PHE A 20 -0.77 -4.04 6.94
CA PHE A 20 -0.58 -5.11 7.91
C PHE A 20 -1.91 -5.79 8.24
N ARG A 21 -1.85 -7.11 8.41
CA ARG A 21 -2.96 -7.94 8.88
C ARG A 21 -2.36 -9.00 9.78
N GLU A 22 -3.00 -9.30 10.90
CA GLU A 22 -2.50 -10.26 11.90
C GLU A 22 -2.04 -11.62 11.30
N TYR A 23 -2.72 -12.07 10.25
CA TYR A 23 -2.49 -13.35 9.60
C TYR A 23 -1.63 -13.27 8.32
N ARG A 24 -1.15 -12.08 7.92
CA ARG A 24 -0.42 -11.90 6.66
C ARG A 24 0.56 -10.74 6.75
N ASN A 25 1.83 -11.03 6.43
CA ASN A 25 2.82 -9.97 6.29
C ASN A 25 2.49 -9.04 5.11
N PRO A 26 2.61 -7.72 5.30
CA PRO A 26 2.43 -6.75 4.23
C PRO A 26 3.53 -6.92 3.17
N ALA A 27 3.17 -6.69 1.91
CA ALA A 27 4.14 -6.61 0.82
C ALA A 27 4.98 -5.33 0.94
N ASN A 28 6.19 -5.36 0.42
CA ASN A 28 7.05 -4.16 0.37
C ASN A 28 6.38 -3.09 -0.52
N PRO A 29 6.11 -1.87 0.00
CA PRO A 29 5.50 -0.77 -0.75
C PRO A 29 6.14 -0.45 -2.10
N ASP A 30 7.48 -0.43 -2.16
CA ASP A 30 8.20 -0.11 -3.40
C ASP A 30 7.99 -1.21 -4.45
N LYS A 31 7.90 -2.48 -4.03
CA LYS A 31 7.61 -3.58 -4.95
C LYS A 31 6.19 -3.55 -5.48
N VAL A 32 5.23 -3.12 -4.67
CA VAL A 32 3.85 -2.94 -5.10
C VAL A 32 3.73 -1.78 -6.08
N LEU A 33 4.43 -0.67 -5.84
CA LEU A 33 4.50 0.44 -6.79
C LEU A 33 5.07 0.00 -8.16
N GLU A 34 6.16 -0.76 -8.16
CA GLU A 34 6.75 -1.28 -9.41
C GLU A 34 5.80 -2.23 -10.16
N MET A 35 5.02 -3.05 -9.44
CA MET A 35 3.98 -3.89 -10.06
C MET A 35 2.88 -3.02 -10.71
N LEU A 36 2.38 -2.01 -10.00
CA LEU A 36 1.37 -1.09 -10.54
C LEU A 36 1.87 -0.37 -11.80
N LYS A 37 3.15 0.00 -11.84
CA LYS A 37 3.81 0.59 -13.01
C LYS A 37 3.95 -0.39 -14.17
N ALA A 38 4.32 -1.63 -13.89
CA ALA A 38 4.43 -2.67 -14.91
C ALA A 38 3.08 -2.97 -15.60
N ASP A 39 1.99 -2.86 -14.85
CA ASP A 39 0.62 -3.09 -15.34
C ASP A 39 -0.10 -1.79 -15.76
N SER A 40 0.64 -0.69 -15.89
CA SER A 40 0.14 0.62 -16.33
C SER A 40 -0.27 0.58 -17.80
N GLY A 41 -1.48 1.05 -18.11
CA GLY A 41 -2.06 1.01 -19.44
C GLY A 41 -2.65 -0.34 -19.86
N THR A 42 -2.51 -1.39 -19.04
CA THR A 42 -3.09 -2.72 -19.28
C THR A 42 -4.16 -3.05 -18.25
N ALA A 43 -3.77 -3.33 -17.00
CA ALA A 43 -4.69 -3.60 -15.90
C ALA A 43 -5.13 -2.32 -15.17
N PHE A 44 -4.27 -1.30 -15.19
CA PHE A 44 -4.52 0.00 -14.57
C PHE A 44 -4.53 1.13 -15.59
N ASP A 45 -5.27 2.18 -15.29
CA ASP A 45 -5.24 3.40 -16.07
C ASP A 45 -3.91 4.15 -15.85
N GLY A 46 -3.20 4.47 -16.94
CA GLY A 46 -1.86 5.04 -16.84
C GLY A 46 -1.81 6.39 -16.13
N ASP A 47 -2.78 7.29 -16.40
CA ASP A 47 -2.84 8.59 -15.73
C ASP A 47 -3.07 8.44 -14.22
N ALA A 48 -3.83 7.42 -13.80
CA ALA A 48 -4.06 7.11 -12.40
C ALA A 48 -2.79 6.56 -11.71
N VAL A 49 -2.05 5.67 -12.37
CA VAL A 49 -0.76 5.16 -11.86
C VAL A 49 0.25 6.29 -11.73
N ASP A 50 0.38 7.15 -12.74
CA ASP A 50 1.28 8.31 -12.71
C ASP A 50 0.92 9.29 -11.59
N ALA A 51 -0.38 9.55 -11.39
CA ALA A 51 -0.84 10.39 -10.29
C ALA A 51 -0.52 9.78 -8.93
N PHE A 52 -0.70 8.47 -8.79
CA PHE A 52 -0.37 7.74 -7.57
C PHE A 52 1.14 7.73 -7.30
N GLU A 53 1.99 7.46 -8.30
CA GLU A 53 3.45 7.46 -8.17
C GLU A 53 3.98 8.84 -7.72
N ARG A 54 3.47 9.92 -8.33
CA ARG A 54 3.82 11.29 -7.91
C ARG A 54 3.48 11.54 -6.44
N TYR A 55 2.30 11.11 -6.01
CA TYR A 55 1.88 11.24 -4.61
C TYR A 55 2.74 10.37 -3.68
N TYR A 56 3.02 9.13 -4.09
CA TYR A 56 3.86 8.19 -3.35
C TYR A 56 5.22 8.80 -2.99
N HIS A 57 5.90 9.38 -3.98
CA HIS A 57 7.20 10.01 -3.76
C HIS A 57 7.09 11.33 -3.00
N LYS A 58 6.13 12.19 -3.36
CA LYS A 58 5.96 13.50 -2.71
C LYS A 58 5.71 13.37 -1.21
N SER A 59 4.94 12.35 -0.83
CA SER A 59 4.53 12.14 0.55
C SER A 59 5.44 11.17 1.30
N ASN A 60 6.45 10.58 0.63
CA ASN A 60 7.24 9.48 1.17
C ASN A 60 6.40 8.30 1.68
N LEU A 61 5.32 7.97 0.94
CA LEU A 61 4.27 7.05 1.40
C LEU A 61 4.82 5.65 1.74
N GLY A 62 5.85 5.19 1.02
CA GLY A 62 6.48 3.88 1.28
C GLY A 62 7.00 3.73 2.70
N ASP A 63 7.72 4.73 3.20
CA ASP A 63 8.27 4.71 4.56
C ASP A 63 7.17 4.89 5.60
N LEU A 64 6.22 5.80 5.37
CA LEU A 64 5.05 5.97 6.25
C LEU A 64 4.27 4.67 6.46
N ILE A 65 4.05 3.89 5.39
CA ILE A 65 3.34 2.62 5.49
C ILE A 65 4.20 1.56 6.20
N ARG A 66 5.52 1.54 5.97
CA ARG A 66 6.43 0.64 6.69
C ARG A 66 6.41 0.94 8.19
N ASP A 67 6.62 2.19 8.57
CA ASP A 67 6.64 2.63 9.97
C ASP A 67 5.32 2.30 10.67
N ARG A 68 4.18 2.64 10.05
CA ARG A 68 2.85 2.30 10.58
C ARG A 68 2.68 0.80 10.79
N ASN A 69 3.08 -0.02 9.81
CA ASN A 69 2.94 -1.47 9.92
C ASN A 69 3.84 -2.07 11.01
N ASP A 70 5.04 -1.52 11.21
CA ASP A 70 5.95 -1.94 12.26
C ASP A 70 5.40 -1.59 13.65
N GLU A 71 4.81 -0.39 13.80
CA GLU A 71 4.10 0.02 15.02
C GLU A 71 2.90 -0.89 15.32
N GLU A 72 2.06 -1.18 14.32
CA GLU A 72 0.90 -2.08 14.47
C GLU A 72 1.32 -3.50 14.88
N LYS A 73 2.40 -4.01 14.28
CA LYS A 73 2.95 -5.32 14.62
C LYS A 73 3.49 -5.35 16.04
N ALA A 74 4.25 -4.34 16.45
CA ALA A 74 4.79 -4.24 17.80
C ALA A 74 3.67 -4.16 18.85
N ALA A 75 2.60 -3.40 18.58
CA ALA A 75 1.43 -3.31 19.45
C ALA A 75 0.71 -4.65 19.60
N LEU A 76 0.57 -5.42 18.52
CA LEU A 76 -0.03 -6.76 18.56
C LEU A 76 0.82 -7.75 19.36
N GLU A 77 2.15 -7.71 19.20
CA GLU A 77 3.08 -8.56 19.94
C GLU A 77 3.03 -8.28 21.45
N LEU A 78 2.97 -7.00 21.85
CA LEU A 78 2.79 -6.61 23.25
C LEU A 78 1.47 -7.12 23.83
N ALA A 79 0.36 -6.91 23.12
CA ALA A 79 -0.96 -7.35 23.58
C ALA A 79 -1.02 -8.89 23.79
N ARG A 80 -0.37 -9.66 22.91
CA ARG A 80 -0.26 -11.12 23.06
C ARG A 80 0.58 -11.53 24.27
N ALA A 81 1.64 -10.78 24.59
CA ALA A 81 2.50 -11.05 25.75
C ALA A 81 1.80 -10.75 27.09
N GLU A 82 0.87 -9.80 27.14
CA GLU A 82 0.09 -9.46 28.34
C GLU A 82 -1.08 -10.42 28.60
N THR A 83 -1.53 -11.15 27.58
CA THR A 83 -2.68 -12.07 27.64
C THR A 83 -2.26 -13.54 27.87
N GLY A 84 -0.95 -13.83 27.88
CA GLY A 84 -0.37 -15.17 28.12
C GLY A 84 0.20 -15.32 29.51
#